data_AF-A0A090L836-F1
#
_entry.id   AF-A0A090L836-F1
#
_cell.length_a   1.000
_cell.length_b   1.000
_cell.length_c   1.000
_cell.angle_alpha   90.00
_cell.angle_beta   90.00
_cell.angle_gamma   90.00
#
_symmetry.space_group_name_H-M   'P 1'
#
loop_
_entity.id
_entity.type
_entity.pdbx_description
1 polymer ?
#
loop_
_entity_poly.entity_id
_entity_poly.type
_entity_poly.pdbx_seq_one_letter_code
_entity_poly.pdbx_strand_id
1 'polypeptide(L)'
;MSGRKVVRKKNTSLVEKKTFSKSKSSVKPSPKQAKKRPSHDAVKSTEPPAKKNHNPNMEPLGERTHNDTSGNTTKIDHKQEPRRRFKQKSRKQIAFEREKRSNIIVAPKLKERIGVKVLDNDEEKVPHCPHGPCLLFEKPFSRESSNIDVSYSCAVYRSDKCDYTLDIIDWNKIKDDYAPPEHKCDPFEYGQAARTYKELHEEGKEIFFCETCWKCFNKHACPMIGPINYDLLNNPLEFLVNAIQADEGEAQYWFKDETHEIIYNGIKKGDFDGLLCIGTPTVFQKLRTRMRCFLLDVDERFKYFFEADEFAQFSMLVNYFYDPKGREQLEKFFRETKRLLILCDPPFAVFISALQKSIDKLKAFFKEKSEYEDKEVYQMFVLPVFVGKHLRDVKMLDYKVTYSNHRVFSNPDRTIVRLFTDVEQSNFELPEPYYRYCSECSRYVVSTNEHCDMCEKCPSLDGSTYKHCFTCERCVKPKYQHCKKCKCCHLPGRCNSKS
;
A
#
# COMPACT_ATOMS: atom_id res chain seq x y z
N MET A 1 42.02 -1.44 -65.64
CA MET A 1 41.47 -2.57 -66.41
C MET A 1 40.03 -2.81 -65.96
N SER A 2 39.11 -2.94 -66.94
CA SER A 2 37.69 -3.38 -66.86
C SER A 2 36.79 -2.81 -65.77
N GLY A 3 35.61 -2.23 -66.01
CA GLY A 3 34.74 -2.25 -67.18
C GLY A 3 33.30 -2.59 -66.77
N ARG A 4 32.36 -1.71 -67.15
CA ARG A 4 30.87 -1.87 -67.28
C ARG A 4 30.05 -2.00 -65.97
N LYS A 5 29.20 -1.02 -65.61
CA LYS A 5 27.83 -0.63 -66.11
C LYS A 5 26.75 -1.71 -65.95
N VAL A 6 25.52 -1.22 -65.64
CA VAL A 6 24.15 -1.82 -65.77
C VAL A 6 23.50 -2.08 -64.38
N VAL A 7 22.25 -1.73 -64.03
CA VAL A 7 21.09 -1.04 -64.63
C VAL A 7 20.08 -0.67 -63.51
N ARG A 8 19.28 0.39 -63.75
CA ARG A 8 18.08 0.77 -62.98
C ARG A 8 16.98 -0.31 -63.04
N LYS A 9 16.29 -0.58 -61.93
CA LYS A 9 14.87 -0.99 -61.95
C LYS A 9 14.07 -0.20 -60.91
N LYS A 10 13.14 0.62 -61.42
CA LYS A 10 11.97 1.13 -60.69
C LYS A 10 11.04 -0.06 -60.43
N ASN A 11 10.51 -0.18 -59.22
CA ASN A 11 9.27 -0.91 -58.97
C ASN A 11 8.27 0.05 -58.33
N THR A 12 7.30 0.42 -59.14
CA THR A 12 6.01 0.99 -58.77
C THR A 12 5.09 -0.15 -58.32
N SER A 13 4.58 -0.11 -57.10
CA SER A 13 3.45 -0.92 -56.68
C SER A 13 2.33 -0.01 -56.19
N LEU A 14 1.28 0.02 -57.00
CA LEU A 14 -0.03 0.58 -56.75
C LEU A 14 -0.61 0.03 -55.44
N VAL A 15 -1.14 0.89 -54.58
CA VAL A 15 -2.08 0.48 -53.52
C VAL A 15 -3.44 1.05 -53.88
N GLU A 16 -4.36 0.13 -54.10
CA GLU A 16 -5.75 0.32 -54.47
C GLU A 16 -6.52 1.08 -53.40
N LYS A 17 -7.23 2.14 -53.82
CA LYS A 17 -8.29 2.77 -53.05
C LYS A 17 -9.51 1.83 -53.05
N LYS A 18 -9.82 1.21 -51.90
CA LYS A 18 -11.15 0.62 -51.67
C LYS A 18 -12.08 1.63 -51.02
N THR A 19 -12.94 2.19 -51.87
CA THR A 19 -14.20 2.86 -51.52
C THR A 19 -15.16 1.85 -50.90
N PHE A 20 -15.67 2.12 -49.69
CA PHE A 20 -16.84 1.43 -49.15
C PHE A 20 -18.10 2.27 -49.35
N SER A 21 -19.06 1.63 -49.99
CA SER A 21 -20.36 2.14 -50.42
C SER A 21 -21.34 2.27 -49.26
N LYS A 22 -22.16 3.33 -49.34
CA LYS A 22 -23.35 3.57 -48.53
C LYS A 22 -24.42 2.50 -48.84
N SER A 23 -25.06 1.97 -47.81
CA SER A 23 -26.44 1.48 -47.90
C SER A 23 -27.30 2.20 -46.86
N LYS A 24 -28.31 2.90 -47.37
CA LYS A 24 -29.43 3.47 -46.63
C LYS A 24 -30.46 2.36 -46.42
N SER A 25 -31.03 2.27 -45.23
CA SER A 25 -32.44 1.88 -45.10
C SER A 25 -33.11 2.66 -43.97
N SER A 26 -34.22 3.24 -44.36
CA SER A 26 -35.13 4.15 -43.68
C SER A 26 -36.21 3.37 -42.91
N VAL A 27 -36.50 3.73 -41.65
CA VAL A 27 -37.88 3.74 -41.12
C VAL A 27 -37.99 4.74 -39.96
N LYS A 28 -38.99 5.62 -40.04
CA LYS A 28 -39.66 6.44 -39.00
C LYS A 28 -41.14 6.55 -39.49
N PRO A 29 -42.18 6.93 -38.70
CA PRO A 29 -42.14 7.64 -37.41
C PRO A 29 -43.28 7.35 -36.36
N SER A 30 -43.11 7.92 -35.14
CA SER A 30 -44.12 8.60 -34.27
C SER A 30 -45.17 7.80 -33.43
N PRO A 31 -45.90 8.43 -32.47
CA PRO A 31 -45.45 9.19 -31.27
C PRO A 31 -46.33 8.91 -30.02
N LYS A 32 -46.03 9.47 -28.82
CA LYS A 32 -47.05 9.94 -27.83
C LYS A 32 -46.47 10.73 -26.63
N GLN A 33 -46.80 12.04 -26.62
CA GLN A 33 -47.36 12.88 -25.53
C GLN A 33 -46.66 12.91 -24.15
N ALA A 34 -46.07 14.01 -23.64
CA ALA A 34 -46.53 15.37 -23.32
C ALA A 34 -47.31 15.54 -21.99
N LYS A 35 -46.93 16.63 -21.26
CA LYS A 35 -47.57 17.34 -20.11
C LYS A 35 -47.01 16.96 -18.72
N LYS A 36 -46.75 17.87 -17.75
CA LYS A 36 -46.95 19.32 -17.57
C LYS A 36 -46.19 19.78 -16.30
N ARG A 37 -45.60 20.99 -16.31
CA ARG A 37 -45.34 21.86 -15.12
C ARG A 37 -46.65 22.62 -14.75
N PRO A 38 -46.85 23.17 -13.53
CA PRO A 38 -46.35 24.50 -13.06
C PRO A 38 -45.81 24.50 -11.59
N SER A 39 -44.82 25.31 -11.16
CA SER A 39 -44.83 26.73 -10.66
C SER A 39 -45.74 26.98 -9.43
N HIS A 40 -45.45 27.76 -8.38
CA HIS A 40 -44.70 29.02 -8.16
C HIS A 40 -44.33 29.23 -6.66
N ASP A 41 -43.28 30.03 -6.43
CA ASP A 41 -43.04 31.09 -5.42
C ASP A 41 -43.43 30.97 -3.93
N ALA A 42 -42.47 31.33 -3.04
CA ALA A 42 -42.54 32.57 -2.25
C ALA A 42 -41.27 32.82 -1.40
N VAL A 43 -40.86 34.08 -1.40
CA VAL A 43 -39.74 34.72 -0.68
C VAL A 43 -40.19 35.19 0.71
N LYS A 44 -39.34 35.09 1.75
CA LYS A 44 -38.99 36.23 2.65
C LYS A 44 -38.01 35.87 3.79
N SER A 45 -37.10 36.83 3.98
CA SER A 45 -36.07 37.06 4.99
C SER A 45 -36.56 37.26 6.42
N THR A 46 -35.70 37.01 7.43
CA THR A 46 -35.18 38.00 8.42
C THR A 46 -34.35 37.31 9.51
N GLU A 47 -33.40 38.06 10.07
CA GLU A 47 -32.26 37.65 10.91
C GLU A 47 -32.53 37.88 12.44
N PRO A 48 -31.56 37.77 13.40
CA PRO A 48 -31.54 36.82 14.53
C PRO A 48 -31.75 37.46 15.93
N PRO A 49 -31.54 36.72 17.06
CA PRO A 49 -30.55 37.22 18.04
C PRO A 49 -29.76 36.19 18.91
N ALA A 50 -28.48 36.55 19.14
CA ALA A 50 -27.67 36.64 20.38
C ALA A 50 -27.60 35.55 21.50
N LYS A 51 -26.36 35.03 21.67
CA LYS A 51 -25.50 34.83 22.88
C LYS A 51 -26.10 34.37 24.24
N LYS A 52 -25.45 33.35 24.85
CA LYS A 52 -24.81 33.44 26.21
C LYS A 52 -23.91 32.24 26.56
N ASN A 53 -22.71 32.56 27.04
CA ASN A 53 -21.75 31.69 27.73
C ASN A 53 -22.28 31.25 29.11
N HIS A 54 -22.03 30.00 29.53
CA HIS A 54 -21.54 29.73 30.90
C HIS A 54 -20.98 28.30 31.08
N ASN A 55 -19.77 28.26 31.62
CA ASN A 55 -19.08 27.11 32.20
C ASN A 55 -19.44 27.03 33.69
N PRO A 56 -19.67 25.84 34.26
CA PRO A 56 -19.08 25.60 35.59
C PRO A 56 -18.69 24.13 35.83
N ASN A 57 -17.38 23.90 36.02
CA ASN A 57 -16.90 22.92 36.99
C ASN A 57 -17.00 23.57 38.38
N MET A 58 -17.68 22.93 39.33
CA MET A 58 -17.43 22.99 40.77
C MET A 58 -18.15 21.82 41.44
N GLU A 59 -17.36 21.05 42.19
CA GLU A 59 -17.63 19.97 43.16
C GLU A 59 -18.75 20.31 44.20
N PRO A 60 -19.26 19.38 45.06
CA PRO A 60 -18.50 18.35 45.76
C PRO A 60 -19.16 17.00 46.14
N LEU A 61 -18.27 16.15 46.65
CA LEU A 61 -18.45 14.89 47.39
C LEU A 61 -19.41 14.99 48.58
N GLY A 62 -20.11 13.89 48.85
CA GLY A 62 -20.82 13.58 50.11
C GLY A 62 -21.43 12.18 49.97
N GLU A 63 -20.74 11.15 50.44
CA GLU A 63 -20.85 10.53 51.77
C GLU A 63 -22.11 9.68 52.01
N ARG A 64 -21.82 8.57 52.69
CA ARG A 64 -22.60 7.36 52.95
C ARG A 64 -23.89 7.63 53.72
N THR A 65 -24.88 6.75 53.55
CA THR A 65 -25.52 6.08 54.70
C THR A 65 -26.10 4.72 54.29
N HIS A 66 -25.68 3.68 55.01
CA HIS A 66 -26.39 2.42 55.16
C HIS A 66 -27.74 2.65 55.85
N ASN A 67 -28.72 1.79 55.56
CA ASN A 67 -29.60 1.27 56.60
C ASN A 67 -30.14 -0.12 56.21
N ASP A 68 -29.83 -1.07 57.09
CA ASP A 68 -30.42 -2.39 57.19
C ASP A 68 -31.87 -2.31 57.64
N THR A 69 -32.69 -3.29 57.23
CA THR A 69 -33.64 -3.97 58.14
C THR A 69 -34.22 -5.23 57.49
N SER A 70 -33.70 -6.37 57.96
CA SER A 70 -34.40 -7.58 58.42
C SER A 70 -35.89 -7.79 58.09
N GLY A 71 -36.24 -9.04 57.72
CA GLY A 71 -37.43 -9.70 58.29
C GLY A 71 -38.28 -10.60 57.38
N ASN A 72 -37.98 -11.91 57.45
CA ASN A 72 -38.92 -13.03 57.62
C ASN A 72 -39.74 -13.68 56.45
N THR A 73 -39.52 -15.01 56.37
CA THR A 73 -40.45 -16.14 56.12
C THR A 73 -41.18 -16.34 54.78
N THR A 74 -40.69 -17.36 54.05
CA THR A 74 -41.39 -18.49 53.39
C THR A 74 -42.79 -18.28 52.79
N LYS A 75 -42.90 -18.48 51.47
CA LYS A 75 -43.89 -19.36 50.82
C LYS A 75 -43.43 -19.67 49.38
N ILE A 76 -43.44 -20.95 49.05
CA ILE A 76 -43.22 -21.49 47.70
C ILE A 76 -44.48 -21.16 46.90
N ASP A 77 -44.33 -20.43 45.80
CA ASP A 77 -45.42 -20.17 44.86
C ASP A 77 -44.87 -20.32 43.44
N HIS A 78 -45.46 -21.25 42.69
CA HIS A 78 -45.19 -21.44 41.27
C HIS A 78 -45.60 -20.18 40.49
N LYS A 79 -44.62 -19.33 40.15
CA LYS A 79 -44.80 -18.24 39.19
C LYS A 79 -43.84 -18.42 38.00
N GLN A 80 -44.48 -18.70 36.86
CA GLN A 80 -44.06 -18.56 35.48
C GLN A 80 -42.68 -17.92 35.26
N GLU A 81 -41.83 -18.59 34.48
CA GLU A 81 -40.61 -18.02 33.92
C GLU A 81 -40.88 -16.61 33.35
N PRO A 82 -40.16 -15.57 33.80
CA PRO A 82 -40.24 -14.29 33.14
C PRO A 82 -39.60 -14.46 31.76
N ARG A 83 -40.42 -14.31 30.71
CA ARG A 83 -39.96 -14.09 29.34
C ARG A 83 -38.74 -13.18 29.39
N ARG A 84 -37.55 -13.69 29.01
CA ARG A 84 -36.32 -12.92 28.90
C ARG A 84 -36.56 -11.77 27.91
N ARG A 85 -37.02 -10.63 28.41
CA ARG A 85 -36.98 -9.37 27.65
C ARG A 85 -35.51 -9.09 27.44
N PHE A 86 -35.05 -9.22 26.21
CA PHE A 86 -33.78 -8.64 25.78
C PHE A 86 -33.83 -7.15 26.15
N LYS A 87 -33.19 -6.77 27.26
CA LYS A 87 -32.98 -5.36 27.58
C LYS A 87 -32.08 -4.83 26.47
N GLN A 88 -32.67 -4.05 25.56
CA GLN A 88 -31.93 -3.26 24.59
C GLN A 88 -30.95 -2.40 25.39
N LYS A 89 -29.65 -2.62 25.15
CA LYS A 89 -28.60 -1.83 25.82
C LYS A 89 -28.86 -0.36 25.55
N SER A 90 -28.73 0.48 26.57
CA SER A 90 -28.92 1.93 26.40
C SER A 90 -27.89 2.48 25.41
N ARG A 91 -28.22 3.56 24.71
CA ARG A 91 -27.28 4.24 23.80
C ARG A 91 -25.93 4.57 24.47
N LYS A 92 -25.94 4.89 25.77
CA LYS A 92 -24.73 5.12 26.57
C LYS A 92 -23.90 3.85 26.80
N GLN A 93 -24.54 2.71 27.09
CA GLN A 93 -23.83 1.42 27.19
C GLN A 93 -23.29 0.94 25.84
N ILE A 94 -24.03 1.16 24.76
CA ILE A 94 -23.56 0.84 23.40
C ILE A 94 -22.37 1.73 23.03
N ALA A 95 -22.40 3.03 23.37
CA ALA A 95 -21.29 3.94 23.16
C ALA A 95 -20.05 3.55 23.98
N PHE A 96 -20.23 3.25 25.26
CA PHE A 96 -19.15 2.80 26.15
C PHE A 96 -18.54 1.46 25.70
N GLU A 97 -19.36 0.50 25.27
CA GLU A 97 -18.86 -0.77 24.71
C GLU A 97 -18.19 -0.59 23.34
N ARG A 98 -18.67 0.35 22.52
CA ARG A 98 -18.00 0.73 21.25
C ARG A 98 -16.66 1.42 21.51
N GLU A 99 -16.58 2.30 22.49
CA GLU A 99 -15.35 2.97 22.91
C GLU A 99 -14.35 1.96 23.49
N LYS A 100 -14.82 1.05 24.36
CA LYS A 100 -14.02 -0.06 24.90
C LYS A 100 -13.55 -1.03 23.81
N ARG A 101 -14.37 -1.33 22.79
CA ARG A 101 -13.96 -2.10 21.60
C ARG A 101 -13.00 -1.32 20.69
N SER A 102 -13.14 0.00 20.60
CA SER A 102 -12.25 0.85 19.81
C SER A 102 -10.87 1.01 20.43
N ASN A 103 -10.73 0.79 21.75
CA ASN A 103 -9.47 0.77 22.49
C ASN A 103 -8.80 -0.61 22.54
N ILE A 104 -9.49 -1.66 22.07
CA ILE A 104 -8.84 -2.93 21.78
C ILE A 104 -8.28 -2.80 20.37
N ILE A 105 -6.97 -2.57 20.28
CA ILE A 105 -6.22 -2.79 19.05
C ILE A 105 -6.26 -4.29 18.77
N VAL A 106 -7.35 -4.76 18.15
CA VAL A 106 -7.29 -5.97 17.35
C VAL A 106 -6.56 -5.51 16.09
N ALA A 107 -5.22 -5.58 16.12
CA ALA A 107 -4.48 -5.66 14.87
C ALA A 107 -5.25 -6.66 14.00
N PRO A 108 -5.56 -6.36 12.72
CA PRO A 108 -6.11 -7.38 11.84
C PRO A 108 -5.21 -8.58 12.06
N LYS A 109 -5.77 -9.68 12.57
CA LYS A 109 -4.99 -10.90 12.71
C LYS A 109 -4.42 -11.07 11.32
N LEU A 110 -3.10 -10.96 11.16
CA LEU A 110 -2.44 -11.64 10.07
C LEU A 110 -3.13 -12.99 10.06
N LYS A 111 -3.88 -13.30 9.01
CA LYS A 111 -4.32 -14.67 8.85
C LYS A 111 -3.00 -15.43 8.81
N GLU A 112 -2.58 -15.99 9.95
CA GLU A 112 -1.54 -16.98 10.02
C GLU A 112 -2.09 -18.09 9.14
N ARG A 113 -1.69 -18.07 7.86
CA ARG A 113 -1.81 -19.22 7.00
C ARG A 113 -0.77 -20.17 7.56
N ILE A 114 -1.16 -20.89 8.61
CA ILE A 114 -0.37 -21.97 9.18
C ILE A 114 -0.02 -22.89 7.99
N GLY A 115 1.25 -22.95 7.63
CA GLY A 115 1.79 -23.87 6.65
C GLY A 115 1.95 -23.38 5.21
N VAL A 116 1.55 -22.16 4.83
CA VAL A 116 1.81 -21.69 3.44
C VAL A 116 3.20 -21.06 3.35
N LYS A 117 4.07 -21.62 2.51
CA LYS A 117 5.42 -21.10 2.24
C LYS A 117 5.59 -20.82 0.76
N VAL A 118 6.33 -19.76 0.43
CA VAL A 118 6.88 -19.60 -0.92
C VAL A 118 8.14 -20.43 -0.99
N LEU A 119 8.21 -21.31 -1.98
CA LEU A 119 9.40 -22.08 -2.27
C LEU A 119 10.28 -21.29 -3.22
N ASP A 120 11.58 -21.44 -3.02
CA ASP A 120 12.57 -20.94 -3.94
C ASP A 120 12.55 -21.83 -5.18
N ASN A 121 12.33 -21.20 -6.33
CA ASN A 121 12.47 -21.85 -7.62
C ASN A 121 13.45 -21.04 -8.47
N ASP A 122 14.60 -21.63 -8.73
CA ASP A 122 15.64 -21.06 -9.58
C ASP A 122 15.54 -21.60 -11.02
N GLU A 123 14.46 -22.31 -11.38
CA GLU A 123 14.19 -22.68 -12.78
C GLU A 123 14.03 -21.41 -13.64
N GLU A 124 14.67 -21.41 -14.82
CA GLU A 124 14.52 -20.33 -15.80
C GLU A 124 13.10 -20.22 -16.34
N LYS A 125 12.38 -21.34 -16.41
CA LYS A 125 10.99 -21.41 -16.87
C LYS A 125 10.06 -21.54 -15.67
N VAL A 126 9.10 -20.65 -15.59
CA VAL A 126 7.97 -20.73 -14.65
C VAL A 126 6.67 -20.55 -15.42
N PRO A 127 5.56 -21.15 -14.96
CA PRO A 127 4.26 -20.94 -15.59
C PRO A 127 3.77 -19.51 -15.36
N HIS A 128 3.11 -18.95 -16.37
CA HIS A 128 2.45 -17.64 -16.31
C HIS A 128 0.95 -17.81 -16.12
N CYS A 129 0.38 -16.97 -15.26
CA CYS A 129 -1.04 -16.64 -15.27
C CYS A 129 -1.27 -15.40 -16.15
N PRO A 130 -2.52 -14.93 -16.35
CA PRO A 130 -2.79 -13.68 -17.08
C PRO A 130 -2.10 -12.44 -16.50
N HIS A 131 -1.63 -12.53 -15.25
CA HIS A 131 -0.95 -11.45 -14.52
C HIS A 131 0.57 -11.63 -14.49
N GLY A 132 1.14 -12.51 -15.33
CA GLY A 132 2.58 -12.74 -15.42
C GLY A 132 3.07 -13.99 -14.67
N PRO A 133 4.40 -14.07 -14.40
CA PRO A 133 5.02 -15.23 -13.77
C PRO A 133 4.42 -15.58 -12.41
N CYS A 134 4.24 -16.87 -12.17
CA CYS A 134 3.72 -17.40 -10.91
C CYS A 134 4.81 -17.66 -9.87
N LEU A 135 4.41 -17.70 -8.59
CA LEU A 135 5.25 -18.17 -7.49
C LEU A 135 4.91 -19.62 -7.16
N LEU A 136 5.91 -20.39 -6.75
CA LEU A 136 5.73 -21.76 -6.26
C LEU A 136 5.39 -21.74 -4.77
N PHE A 137 4.31 -22.40 -4.39
CA PHE A 137 3.83 -22.47 -3.02
C PHE A 137 3.82 -23.89 -2.49
N GLU A 138 4.28 -24.04 -1.25
CA GLU A 138 4.02 -25.20 -0.40
C GLU A 138 2.80 -24.88 0.47
N LYS A 139 1.74 -25.68 0.39
CA LYS A 139 0.49 -25.48 1.16
C LYS A 139 0.06 -26.81 1.78
N PRO A 140 -0.39 -26.87 3.04
CA PRO A 140 -0.99 -28.08 3.56
C PRO A 140 -2.38 -28.30 2.95
N PHE A 141 -2.76 -29.54 2.64
CA PHE A 141 -4.10 -29.87 2.10
C PHE A 141 -5.23 -29.41 3.03
N SER A 142 -5.00 -29.48 4.34
CA SER A 142 -5.89 -28.96 5.38
C SER A 142 -5.08 -28.55 6.60
N ARG A 143 -5.68 -27.81 7.54
CA ARG A 143 -5.00 -27.35 8.77
C ARG A 143 -4.48 -28.49 9.66
N GLU A 144 -4.98 -29.70 9.46
CA GLU A 144 -4.71 -30.89 10.28
C GLU A 144 -3.94 -31.97 9.50
N SER A 145 -3.73 -31.76 8.19
CA SER A 145 -3.06 -32.71 7.32
C SER A 145 -1.54 -32.51 7.35
N SER A 146 -0.80 -33.62 7.41
CA SER A 146 0.63 -33.65 7.12
C SER A 146 0.93 -33.67 5.61
N ASN A 147 -0.08 -33.89 4.77
CA ASN A 147 0.10 -33.88 3.33
C ASN A 147 0.26 -32.44 2.84
N ILE A 148 1.17 -32.28 1.89
CA ILE A 148 1.57 -31.00 1.33
C ILE A 148 1.23 -31.00 -0.15
N ASP A 149 0.56 -29.93 -0.59
CA ASP A 149 0.36 -29.53 -1.98
C ASP A 149 1.48 -28.57 -2.38
N VAL A 150 2.06 -28.79 -3.56
CA VAL A 150 3.10 -27.92 -4.12
C VAL A 150 2.63 -27.44 -5.48
N SER A 151 2.24 -26.17 -5.56
CA SER A 151 1.58 -25.63 -6.75
C SER A 151 2.02 -24.20 -7.05
N TYR A 152 2.15 -23.88 -8.33
CA TYR A 152 2.30 -22.52 -8.81
C TYR A 152 0.98 -21.76 -8.66
N SER A 153 1.04 -20.51 -8.20
CA SER A 153 -0.12 -19.63 -8.16
C SER A 153 0.28 -18.18 -8.46
N CYS A 154 -0.72 -17.33 -8.73
CA CYS A 154 -0.53 -15.93 -9.07
C CYS A 154 0.36 -15.20 -8.03
N ALA A 155 1.35 -14.44 -8.53
CA ALA A 155 2.22 -13.63 -7.69
C ALA A 155 1.57 -12.28 -7.28
N VAL A 156 0.66 -11.77 -8.10
CA VAL A 156 0.02 -10.46 -7.89
C VAL A 156 -1.21 -10.60 -7.00
N TYR A 157 -2.20 -11.37 -7.44
CA TYR A 157 -3.48 -11.50 -6.76
C TYR A 157 -3.53 -12.73 -5.87
N ARG A 158 -4.15 -12.55 -4.70
CA ARG A 158 -4.28 -13.59 -3.67
C ARG A 158 -5.72 -13.92 -3.32
N SER A 159 -6.65 -13.22 -3.94
CA SER A 159 -8.09 -13.37 -3.87
C SER A 159 -8.60 -14.19 -5.06
N ASP A 160 -9.92 -14.35 -5.14
CA ASP A 160 -10.67 -14.93 -6.26
C ASP A 160 -10.52 -14.17 -7.59
N LYS A 161 -9.80 -13.05 -7.64
CA LYS A 161 -9.45 -12.35 -8.88
C LYS A 161 -8.55 -13.17 -9.81
N CYS A 162 -7.76 -14.07 -9.25
CA CYS A 162 -6.97 -15.02 -10.04
C CYS A 162 -7.01 -16.38 -9.36
N ASP A 163 -7.72 -17.31 -9.98
CA ASP A 163 -7.86 -18.70 -9.56
C ASP A 163 -6.78 -19.61 -10.16
N TYR A 164 -5.85 -19.05 -10.95
CA TYR A 164 -4.78 -19.81 -11.58
C TYR A 164 -3.95 -20.58 -10.55
N THR A 165 -3.96 -21.90 -10.69
CA THR A 165 -3.13 -22.82 -9.92
C THR A 165 -2.64 -23.93 -10.85
N LEU A 166 -1.36 -24.29 -10.76
CA LEU A 166 -0.78 -25.41 -11.50
C LEU A 166 0.07 -26.28 -10.57
N ASP A 167 -0.31 -27.54 -10.39
CA ASP A 167 0.42 -28.49 -9.55
C ASP A 167 1.83 -28.77 -10.12
N ILE A 168 2.82 -28.97 -9.25
CA ILE A 168 4.21 -29.20 -9.65
C ILE A 168 4.39 -30.46 -10.51
N ILE A 169 3.59 -31.50 -10.28
CA ILE A 169 3.62 -32.75 -11.05
C ILE A 169 3.13 -32.47 -12.47
N ASP A 170 2.07 -31.68 -12.61
CA ASP A 170 1.56 -31.30 -13.93
C ASP A 170 2.48 -30.32 -14.66
N TRP A 171 3.10 -29.38 -13.93
CA TRP A 171 4.14 -28.52 -14.47
C TRP A 171 5.31 -29.34 -15.05
N ASN A 172 5.81 -30.31 -14.29
CA ASN A 172 6.93 -31.16 -14.73
C ASN A 172 6.63 -31.97 -16.02
N LYS A 173 5.36 -32.19 -16.36
CA LYS A 173 4.97 -32.86 -17.62
C LYS A 173 5.00 -31.93 -18.83
N ILE A 174 4.84 -30.62 -18.63
CA ILE A 174 4.64 -29.65 -19.72
C ILE A 174 5.77 -28.62 -19.83
N LYS A 175 6.66 -28.51 -18.83
CA LYS A 175 7.61 -27.40 -18.71
C LYS A 175 8.63 -27.30 -19.86
N ASP A 176 9.00 -28.43 -20.45
CA ASP A 176 9.98 -28.48 -21.52
C ASP A 176 9.43 -27.82 -22.80
N ASP A 177 8.15 -28.10 -23.10
CA ASP A 177 7.42 -27.54 -24.25
C ASP A 177 6.73 -26.19 -23.93
N TYR A 178 6.77 -25.76 -22.68
CA TYR A 178 6.13 -24.51 -22.27
C TYR A 178 6.86 -23.29 -22.85
N ALA A 179 6.10 -22.47 -23.56
CA ALA A 179 6.46 -21.12 -23.93
C ALA A 179 5.57 -20.14 -23.16
N PRO A 180 6.14 -19.13 -22.48
CA PRO A 180 5.34 -18.06 -21.89
C PRO A 180 4.44 -17.43 -22.95
N PRO A 181 3.17 -17.12 -22.62
CA PRO A 181 2.31 -16.42 -23.55
C PRO A 181 2.98 -15.10 -23.95
N GLU A 182 3.12 -14.87 -25.25
CA GLU A 182 3.49 -13.55 -25.74
C GLU A 182 2.40 -12.59 -25.26
N HIS A 183 2.74 -11.69 -24.33
CA HIS A 183 1.89 -10.56 -24.05
C HIS A 183 1.88 -9.71 -25.33
N LYS A 184 0.84 -9.92 -26.15
CA LYS A 184 0.43 -8.96 -27.19
C LYS A 184 0.02 -7.69 -26.47
N CYS A 185 0.99 -6.89 -26.08
CA CYS A 185 0.71 -5.58 -25.57
C CYS A 185 0.50 -4.68 -26.77
N ASP A 186 -0.67 -4.04 -26.83
CA ASP A 186 -0.78 -2.81 -27.60
C ASP A 186 0.38 -1.89 -27.17
N PRO A 187 0.94 -1.08 -28.08
CA PRO A 187 2.05 -0.20 -27.75
C PRO A 187 1.77 0.53 -26.43
N PHE A 188 2.68 0.42 -25.44
CA PHE A 188 2.52 1.14 -24.18
C PHE A 188 2.55 2.65 -24.48
N GLU A 189 1.37 3.26 -24.54
CA GLU A 189 1.22 4.70 -24.76
C GLU A 189 1.42 5.44 -23.43
N TYR A 190 2.67 5.54 -22.99
CA TYR A 190 3.05 6.32 -21.80
C TYR A 190 2.66 7.78 -21.95
N GLY A 191 2.31 8.46 -20.86
CA GLY A 191 2.12 9.92 -20.80
C GLY A 191 0.97 10.45 -21.66
N GLN A 192 0.06 9.60 -22.12
CA GLN A 192 -0.98 10.03 -23.07
C GLN A 192 -1.92 11.11 -22.53
N ALA A 193 -2.31 11.02 -21.26
CA ALA A 193 -3.13 12.03 -20.63
C ALA A 193 -2.38 13.37 -20.55
N ALA A 194 -1.08 13.33 -20.23
CA ALA A 194 -0.19 14.50 -20.22
C ALA A 194 -0.02 15.13 -21.60
N ARG A 195 0.19 14.33 -22.65
CA ARG A 195 0.30 14.80 -24.03
C ARG A 195 -0.98 15.49 -24.51
N THR A 196 -2.12 14.82 -24.38
CA THR A 196 -3.43 15.36 -24.81
C THR A 196 -3.85 16.59 -24.00
N TYR A 197 -3.45 16.68 -22.72
CA TYR A 197 -3.63 17.91 -21.95
C TYR A 197 -2.86 19.08 -22.56
N LYS A 198 -1.56 18.90 -22.85
CA LYS A 198 -0.71 19.97 -23.41
C LYS A 198 -1.28 20.50 -24.73
N GLU A 199 -1.67 19.59 -25.63
CA GLU A 199 -2.30 19.94 -26.91
C GLU A 199 -3.56 20.80 -26.74
N LEU A 200 -4.48 20.40 -25.85
CA LEU A 200 -5.71 21.15 -25.60
C LEU A 200 -5.49 22.47 -24.86
N HIS A 201 -4.48 22.52 -23.98
CA HIS A 201 -4.12 23.72 -23.23
C HIS A 201 -3.58 24.80 -24.16
N GLU A 202 -2.72 24.43 -25.11
CA GLU A 202 -2.18 25.33 -26.15
C GLU A 202 -3.30 25.92 -27.03
N GLU A 203 -4.39 25.18 -27.24
CA GLU A 203 -5.58 25.64 -27.96
C GLU A 203 -6.52 26.53 -27.11
N GLY A 204 -6.18 26.80 -25.84
CA GLY A 204 -7.00 27.61 -24.92
C GLY A 204 -8.34 26.96 -24.57
N LYS A 205 -8.44 25.64 -24.69
CA LYS A 205 -9.66 24.89 -24.42
C LYS A 205 -9.80 24.56 -22.95
N GLU A 206 -11.05 24.46 -22.49
CA GLU A 206 -11.36 23.79 -21.22
C GLU A 206 -11.08 22.29 -21.36
N ILE A 207 -10.43 21.69 -20.36
CA ILE A 207 -9.88 20.34 -20.45
C ILE A 207 -10.55 19.44 -19.42
N PHE A 208 -11.00 18.27 -19.87
CA PHE A 208 -11.62 17.24 -19.05
C PHE A 208 -10.91 15.90 -19.28
N PHE A 209 -10.82 15.06 -18.25
CA PHE A 209 -10.21 13.74 -18.32
C PHE A 209 -11.28 12.64 -18.45
N CYS A 210 -11.07 11.68 -19.35
CA CYS A 210 -11.97 10.53 -19.52
C CYS A 210 -11.34 9.27 -18.92
N GLU A 211 -11.96 8.70 -17.88
CA GLU A 211 -11.51 7.45 -17.23
C GLU A 211 -11.72 6.20 -18.11
N THR A 212 -12.54 6.28 -19.15
CA THR A 212 -12.74 5.16 -20.09
C THR A 212 -11.64 5.12 -21.15
N CYS A 213 -11.22 6.29 -21.64
CA CYS A 213 -10.23 6.39 -22.71
C CYS A 213 -8.81 6.69 -22.20
N TRP A 214 -8.68 7.09 -20.93
CA TRP A 214 -7.42 7.50 -20.30
C TRP A 214 -6.70 8.66 -21.01
N LYS A 215 -7.47 9.62 -21.54
CA LYS A 215 -6.95 10.83 -22.22
C LYS A 215 -7.76 12.07 -21.84
N CYS A 216 -7.19 13.22 -22.16
CA CYS A 216 -7.86 14.51 -22.02
C CYS A 216 -8.66 14.87 -23.27
N PHE A 217 -9.81 15.52 -23.07
CA PHE A 217 -10.73 15.97 -24.11
C PHE A 217 -11.33 17.33 -23.75
N ASN A 218 -11.67 18.14 -24.75
CA ASN A 218 -12.57 19.27 -24.55
C ASN A 218 -14.06 18.84 -24.61
N LYS A 219 -14.38 17.89 -25.49
CA LYS A 219 -15.72 17.28 -25.64
C LYS A 219 -15.56 15.81 -25.96
N HIS A 220 -16.31 14.97 -25.27
CA HIS A 220 -16.26 13.52 -25.44
C HIS A 220 -17.59 12.89 -25.01
N ALA A 221 -17.91 11.71 -25.55
CA ALA A 221 -19.18 11.05 -25.27
C ALA A 221 -19.19 10.28 -23.93
N CYS A 222 -18.04 9.77 -23.50
CA CYS A 222 -17.93 9.08 -22.21
C CYS A 222 -17.98 10.07 -21.02
N PRO A 223 -18.25 9.58 -19.81
CA PRO A 223 -18.14 10.38 -18.59
C PRO A 223 -16.74 10.99 -18.45
N MET A 224 -16.69 12.27 -18.08
CA MET A 224 -15.44 13.00 -17.90
C MET A 224 -15.35 13.64 -16.52
N ILE A 225 -14.13 13.73 -16.00
CA ILE A 225 -13.75 14.46 -14.79
C ILE A 225 -13.19 15.80 -15.21
N GLY A 226 -13.69 16.89 -14.63
CA GLY A 226 -13.08 18.20 -14.82
C GLY A 226 -14.04 19.37 -14.60
N PRO A 227 -13.60 20.59 -14.95
CA PRO A 227 -12.32 20.89 -15.62
C PRO A 227 -11.09 20.51 -14.78
N ILE A 228 -10.03 20.02 -15.43
CA ILE A 228 -8.75 19.68 -14.77
C ILE A 228 -7.65 20.67 -15.16
N ASN A 229 -6.70 20.89 -14.25
CA ASN A 229 -5.46 21.61 -14.52
C ASN A 229 -4.26 20.65 -14.56
N TYR A 230 -3.09 21.17 -14.89
CA TYR A 230 -1.88 20.36 -15.01
C TYR A 230 -1.42 19.78 -13.66
N ASP A 231 -1.67 20.49 -12.56
CA ASP A 231 -1.32 20.03 -11.21
C ASP A 231 -2.10 18.77 -10.83
N LEU A 232 -3.41 18.75 -11.08
CA LEU A 232 -4.24 17.57 -10.87
C LEU A 232 -3.77 16.41 -11.75
N LEU A 233 -3.44 16.67 -13.02
CA LEU A 233 -2.99 15.63 -13.94
C LEU A 233 -1.64 15.02 -13.54
N ASN A 234 -0.73 15.82 -12.99
CA ASN A 234 0.53 15.37 -12.41
C ASN A 234 0.32 14.61 -11.09
N ASN A 235 -0.87 14.74 -10.49
CA ASN A 235 -1.26 14.10 -9.25
C ASN A 235 -2.51 13.22 -9.42
N PRO A 236 -2.48 12.18 -10.28
CA PRO A 236 -3.67 11.41 -10.66
C PRO A 236 -4.41 10.79 -9.47
N LEU A 237 -3.71 10.46 -8.39
CA LEU A 237 -4.32 9.97 -7.16
C LEU A 237 -5.30 10.96 -6.50
N GLU A 238 -5.22 12.26 -6.76
CA GLU A 238 -6.13 13.25 -6.15
C GLU A 238 -7.55 13.19 -6.70
N PHE A 239 -7.72 12.80 -7.97
CA PHE A 239 -9.03 12.78 -8.63
C PHE A 239 -9.49 11.38 -9.08
N LEU A 240 -8.61 10.39 -9.10
CA LEU A 240 -8.95 8.97 -9.40
C LEU A 240 -9.20 8.11 -8.16
N VAL A 241 -9.43 8.74 -7.00
CA VAL A 241 -9.55 8.08 -5.69
C VAL A 241 -10.46 6.85 -5.75
N ASN A 242 -11.65 7.00 -6.31
CA ASN A 242 -12.65 5.92 -6.33
C ASN A 242 -12.26 4.80 -7.29
N ALA A 243 -11.74 5.12 -8.47
CA ALA A 243 -11.24 4.12 -9.40
C ALA A 243 -10.09 3.31 -8.77
N ILE A 244 -9.23 3.96 -7.98
CA ILE A 244 -8.05 3.36 -7.37
C ILE A 244 -8.38 2.59 -6.08
N GLN A 245 -9.37 3.03 -5.30
CA GLN A 245 -9.73 2.44 -4.01
C GLN A 245 -10.88 1.43 -4.05
N ALA A 246 -11.66 1.33 -5.14
CA ALA A 246 -12.77 0.38 -5.27
C ALA A 246 -12.35 -1.10 -5.20
N ASP A 247 -11.05 -1.38 -5.15
CA ASP A 247 -10.52 -2.72 -5.12
C ASP A 247 -10.34 -3.23 -3.68
N GLU A 248 -11.47 -3.63 -3.05
CA GLU A 248 -11.66 -3.84 -1.59
C GLU A 248 -10.67 -4.80 -0.89
N GLY A 249 -9.80 -5.50 -1.61
CA GLY A 249 -8.72 -6.37 -1.09
C GLY A 249 -7.29 -5.92 -1.41
N GLU A 250 -7.12 -4.93 -2.28
CA GLU A 250 -5.85 -4.44 -2.83
C GLU A 250 -5.66 -2.93 -2.57
N ALA A 251 -6.43 -2.36 -1.64
CA ALA A 251 -6.49 -0.93 -1.39
C ALA A 251 -5.09 -0.34 -1.14
N GLN A 252 -4.66 0.53 -2.05
CA GLN A 252 -3.44 1.29 -1.93
C GLN A 252 -3.55 2.28 -0.77
N TYR A 253 -2.65 2.19 0.19
CA TYR A 253 -2.63 3.14 1.31
C TYR A 253 -1.84 4.37 0.95
N TRP A 254 -2.34 5.54 1.36
CA TRP A 254 -1.75 6.82 1.01
C TRP A 254 -1.07 7.42 2.22
N PHE A 255 0.23 7.66 2.14
CA PHE A 255 0.94 8.31 3.23
C PHE A 255 0.39 9.70 3.50
N LYS A 256 0.43 10.12 4.76
CA LYS A 256 0.24 11.53 5.09
C LYS A 256 1.47 12.36 4.70
N ASP A 257 1.26 13.66 4.50
CA ASP A 257 2.32 14.60 4.10
C ASP A 257 3.49 14.62 5.07
N GLU A 258 3.27 14.43 6.38
CA GLU A 258 4.38 14.34 7.34
C GLU A 258 5.29 13.15 7.04
N THR A 259 4.75 12.01 6.61
CA THR A 259 5.56 10.85 6.22
C THR A 259 6.36 11.13 4.96
N HIS A 260 5.78 11.83 3.98
CA HIS A 260 6.51 12.24 2.77
C HIS A 260 7.72 13.12 3.11
N GLU A 261 7.55 14.11 3.98
CA GLU A 261 8.64 15.00 4.39
C GLU A 261 9.72 14.28 5.20
N ILE A 262 9.36 13.35 6.08
CA ILE A 262 10.35 12.55 6.83
C ILE A 262 11.22 11.73 5.87
N ILE A 263 10.61 11.10 4.86
CA ILE A 263 11.34 10.34 3.84
C ILE A 263 12.23 11.30 3.03
N TYR A 264 11.69 12.41 2.53
CA TYR A 264 12.44 13.36 1.72
C TYR A 264 13.61 14.00 2.47
N ASN A 265 13.42 14.39 3.73
CA ASN A 265 14.49 14.97 4.54
C ASN A 265 15.61 13.96 4.81
N GLY A 266 15.26 12.68 5.04
CA GLY A 266 16.24 11.60 5.16
C GLY A 266 17.03 11.36 3.87
N ILE A 267 16.35 11.40 2.71
CA ILE A 267 16.96 11.35 1.37
C ILE A 267 17.92 12.53 1.18
N LYS A 268 17.47 13.75 1.48
CA LYS A 268 18.27 14.96 1.30
C LYS A 268 19.51 14.94 2.19
N LYS A 269 19.36 14.57 3.47
CA LYS A 269 20.47 14.49 4.43
C LYS A 269 21.45 13.35 4.14
N GLY A 270 20.98 12.31 3.46
CA GLY A 270 21.82 11.23 2.95
C GLY A 270 22.43 11.48 1.57
N ASP A 271 22.27 12.68 0.98
CA ASP A 271 22.75 13.07 -0.35
C ASP A 271 22.41 12.06 -1.46
N PHE A 272 21.19 11.50 -1.43
CA PHE A 272 20.68 10.63 -2.47
C PHE A 272 20.28 11.43 -3.71
N ASP A 273 20.71 10.99 -4.90
CA ASP A 273 20.39 11.63 -6.18
C ASP A 273 19.33 10.89 -7.00
N GLY A 274 18.98 9.66 -6.61
CA GLY A 274 17.90 8.88 -7.23
C GLY A 274 17.00 8.16 -6.21
N LEU A 275 15.70 8.16 -6.49
CA LEU A 275 14.68 7.42 -5.74
C LEU A 275 13.93 6.44 -6.65
N LEU A 276 14.04 5.14 -6.38
CA LEU A 276 13.23 4.11 -7.01
C LEU A 276 12.03 3.79 -6.11
N CYS A 277 10.84 4.22 -6.53
CA CYS A 277 9.58 3.97 -5.85
C CYS A 277 8.98 2.65 -6.33
N ILE A 278 8.77 1.69 -5.42
CA ILE A 278 8.10 0.40 -5.71
C ILE A 278 6.80 0.33 -4.92
N GLY A 279 5.65 0.38 -5.62
CA GLY A 279 4.34 0.40 -4.97
C GLY A 279 4.09 1.64 -4.10
N THR A 280 4.81 2.75 -4.36
CA THR A 280 4.74 3.99 -3.57
C THR A 280 4.38 5.22 -4.43
N PRO A 281 3.27 5.19 -5.20
CA PRO A 281 2.95 6.28 -6.13
C PRO A 281 2.65 7.62 -5.44
N THR A 282 2.19 7.62 -4.19
CA THR A 282 2.01 8.86 -3.40
C THR A 282 3.34 9.55 -3.14
N VAL A 283 4.39 8.80 -2.78
CA VAL A 283 5.74 9.32 -2.61
C VAL A 283 6.30 9.82 -3.95
N PHE A 284 6.16 9.00 -4.99
CA PHE A 284 6.60 9.35 -6.34
C PHE A 284 5.99 10.69 -6.79
N GLN A 285 4.66 10.84 -6.72
CA GLN A 285 3.97 12.07 -7.11
C GLN A 285 4.46 13.30 -6.34
N LYS A 286 4.65 13.17 -5.02
CA LYS A 286 5.11 14.28 -4.18
C LYS A 286 6.57 14.66 -4.40
N LEU A 287 7.43 13.72 -4.78
CA LEU A 287 8.88 13.91 -4.82
C LEU A 287 9.47 14.02 -6.23
N ARG A 288 8.79 13.57 -7.29
CA ARG A 288 9.32 13.59 -8.68
C ARG A 288 9.67 14.97 -9.22
N THR A 289 9.10 16.03 -8.65
CA THR A 289 9.41 17.44 -9.00
C THR A 289 10.56 18.01 -8.17
N ARG A 290 10.96 17.33 -7.09
CA ARG A 290 12.00 17.76 -6.13
C ARG A 290 13.30 16.98 -6.29
N MET A 291 13.25 15.80 -6.90
CA MET A 291 14.38 14.92 -7.15
C MET A 291 14.07 13.95 -8.28
N ARG A 292 15.10 13.25 -8.78
CA ARG A 292 14.95 12.23 -9.82
C ARG A 292 14.29 10.98 -9.22
N CYS A 293 13.13 10.61 -9.75
CA CYS A 293 12.36 9.46 -9.30
C CYS A 293 12.01 8.53 -10.47
N PHE A 294 11.85 7.24 -10.17
CA PHE A 294 11.26 6.26 -11.08
C PHE A 294 10.24 5.40 -10.33
N LEU A 295 9.06 5.20 -10.90
CA LEU A 295 7.98 4.42 -10.31
C LEU A 295 7.86 3.04 -10.96
N LEU A 296 7.89 2.02 -10.12
CA LEU A 296 7.53 0.64 -10.44
C LEU A 296 6.24 0.29 -9.69
N ASP A 297 5.17 0.04 -10.42
CA ASP A 297 3.89 -0.36 -9.84
C ASP A 297 3.22 -1.43 -10.69
N VAL A 298 2.41 -2.28 -10.08
CA VAL A 298 1.64 -3.30 -10.80
C VAL A 298 0.43 -2.68 -11.51
N ASP A 299 -0.05 -1.54 -11.00
CA ASP A 299 -1.17 -0.80 -11.55
C ASP A 299 -0.77 -0.10 -12.86
N GLU A 300 -1.27 -0.64 -13.98
CA GLU A 300 -0.95 -0.10 -15.30
C GLU A 300 -1.50 1.30 -15.55
N ARG A 301 -2.48 1.78 -14.77
CA ARG A 301 -3.16 3.06 -15.02
C ARG A 301 -2.20 4.24 -14.95
N PHE A 302 -1.13 4.12 -14.17
CA PHE A 302 -0.08 5.13 -14.07
C PHE A 302 0.63 5.40 -15.40
N LYS A 303 0.65 4.43 -16.33
CA LYS A 303 1.24 4.61 -17.68
C LYS A 303 0.60 5.77 -18.44
N TYR A 304 -0.69 6.04 -18.22
CA TYR A 304 -1.37 7.09 -18.95
C TYR A 304 -0.98 8.50 -18.47
N PHE A 305 -0.46 8.63 -17.25
CA PHE A 305 -0.11 9.91 -16.63
C PHE A 305 1.38 10.22 -16.70
N PHE A 306 2.22 9.20 -16.56
CA PHE A 306 3.67 9.36 -16.46
C PHE A 306 4.36 8.92 -17.74
N GLU A 307 5.47 9.59 -18.05
CA GLU A 307 6.27 9.29 -19.23
C GLU A 307 7.07 7.99 -19.04
N ALA A 308 7.60 7.46 -20.15
CA ALA A 308 8.29 6.17 -20.14
C ALA A 308 9.60 6.16 -19.33
N ASP A 309 10.21 7.33 -19.13
CA ASP A 309 11.40 7.53 -18.28
C ASP A 309 11.06 7.74 -16.80
N GLU A 310 9.78 7.75 -16.44
CA GLU A 310 9.29 7.95 -15.07
C GLU A 310 8.59 6.72 -14.50
N PHE A 311 8.02 5.86 -15.34
CA PHE A 311 7.19 4.73 -14.91
C PHE A 311 7.44 3.46 -15.73
N ALA A 312 7.38 2.31 -15.06
CA ALA A 312 7.19 1.02 -15.72
C ALA A 312 6.23 0.13 -14.92
N GLN A 313 5.36 -0.58 -15.63
CA GLN A 313 4.50 -1.58 -14.98
C GLN A 313 5.36 -2.78 -14.54
N PHE A 314 5.25 -3.16 -13.26
CA PHE A 314 6.18 -4.07 -12.62
C PHE A 314 5.53 -4.92 -11.52
N SER A 315 5.88 -6.21 -11.48
CA SER A 315 5.48 -7.13 -10.42
C SER A 315 6.60 -7.34 -9.40
N MET A 316 6.41 -6.80 -8.20
CA MET A 316 7.45 -6.72 -7.15
C MET A 316 7.86 -8.06 -6.54
N LEU A 317 7.03 -9.11 -6.64
CA LEU A 317 7.34 -10.41 -6.04
C LEU A 317 8.11 -11.35 -6.96
N VAL A 318 8.07 -11.10 -8.27
CA VAL A 318 8.72 -11.94 -9.29
C VAL A 318 9.71 -11.15 -10.15
N ASN A 319 9.95 -9.86 -9.83
CA ASN A 319 10.85 -8.97 -10.56
C ASN A 319 10.56 -8.93 -12.08
N TYR A 320 9.29 -8.78 -12.43
CA TYR A 320 8.81 -8.90 -13.82
C TYR A 320 8.34 -7.55 -14.36
N PHE A 321 8.83 -7.16 -15.54
CA PHE A 321 8.37 -5.99 -16.30
C PHE A 321 7.36 -6.43 -17.34
N TYR A 322 6.19 -5.81 -17.36
CA TYR A 322 5.14 -6.12 -18.33
C TYR A 322 5.41 -5.46 -19.69
N ASP A 323 6.08 -4.30 -19.67
CA ASP A 323 6.63 -3.67 -20.87
C ASP A 323 8.08 -4.10 -21.08
N PRO A 324 8.43 -4.74 -22.22
CA PRO A 324 9.82 -5.02 -22.56
C PRO A 324 10.73 -3.79 -22.50
N LYS A 325 10.21 -2.60 -22.84
CA LYS A 325 10.97 -1.34 -22.78
C LYS A 325 11.08 -0.78 -21.37
N GLY A 326 10.18 -1.15 -20.44
CA GLY A 326 10.20 -0.65 -19.06
C GLY A 326 11.52 -0.93 -18.36
N ARG A 327 12.14 -2.09 -18.63
CA ARG A 327 13.47 -2.43 -18.13
C ARG A 327 14.56 -1.53 -18.71
N GLU A 328 14.50 -1.23 -20.01
CA GLU A 328 15.47 -0.35 -20.67
C GLU A 328 15.38 1.09 -20.13
N GLN A 329 14.18 1.57 -19.81
CA GLN A 329 14.02 2.90 -19.23
C GLN A 329 14.54 2.97 -17.79
N LEU A 330 14.31 1.91 -16.99
CA LEU A 330 14.94 1.81 -15.67
C LEU A 330 16.47 1.74 -15.76
N GLU A 331 17.03 1.08 -16.79
CA GLU A 331 18.48 1.09 -17.03
C GLU A 331 19.01 2.50 -17.25
N LYS A 332 18.36 3.31 -18.09
CA LYS A 332 18.72 4.72 -18.27
C LYS A 332 18.60 5.49 -16.97
N PHE A 333 17.55 5.22 -16.19
CA PHE A 333 17.39 5.80 -14.86
C PHE A 333 18.64 5.55 -13.99
N PHE A 334 19.10 4.29 -13.94
CA PHE A 334 20.26 3.85 -13.16
C PHE A 334 21.61 4.38 -13.66
N ARG A 335 21.83 4.49 -14.98
CA ARG A 335 23.09 5.02 -15.55
C ARG A 335 23.45 6.38 -14.97
N GLU A 336 22.46 7.26 -14.86
CA GLU A 336 22.63 8.65 -14.40
C GLU A 336 22.49 8.79 -12.87
N THR A 337 22.39 7.69 -12.12
CA THR A 337 22.20 7.71 -10.66
C THR A 337 23.45 7.18 -9.96
N LYS A 338 23.98 7.94 -9.00
CA LYS A 338 25.14 7.54 -8.18
C LYS A 338 24.72 6.91 -6.86
N ARG A 339 23.79 7.52 -6.13
CA ARG A 339 23.33 7.12 -4.78
C ARG A 339 21.83 6.88 -4.81
N LEU A 340 21.46 5.61 -4.98
CA LEU A 340 20.08 5.17 -5.12
C LEU A 340 19.46 4.78 -3.78
N LEU A 341 18.26 5.29 -3.49
CA LEU A 341 17.37 4.70 -2.49
C LEU A 341 16.24 3.94 -3.18
N ILE A 342 16.07 2.66 -2.84
CA ILE A 342 14.89 1.87 -3.23
C ILE A 342 13.87 1.93 -2.11
N LEU A 343 12.72 2.55 -2.35
CA LEU A 343 11.61 2.66 -1.39
C LEU A 343 10.46 1.75 -1.80
N CYS A 344 10.06 0.85 -0.90
CA CYS A 344 9.01 -0.14 -1.15
C CYS A 344 7.92 -0.14 -0.06
N ASP A 345 6.65 0.00 -0.45
CA ASP A 345 5.47 -0.19 0.41
C ASP A 345 4.65 -1.37 -0.11
N PRO A 346 5.06 -2.61 0.21
CA PRO A 346 4.37 -3.79 -0.26
C PRO A 346 3.08 -4.05 0.56
N PRO A 347 2.14 -4.86 0.05
CA PRO A 347 0.98 -5.28 0.83
C PRO A 347 1.39 -5.92 2.18
N PHE A 348 0.67 -5.67 3.28
CA PHE A 348 1.10 -6.11 4.63
C PHE A 348 1.33 -7.61 4.81
N ALA A 349 0.70 -8.45 3.98
CA ALA A 349 0.87 -9.90 4.02
C ALA A 349 1.94 -10.39 3.02
N VAL A 350 2.76 -9.51 2.45
CA VAL A 350 3.75 -9.82 1.41
C VAL A 350 4.66 -10.99 1.79
N PHE A 351 5.06 -11.78 0.79
CA PHE A 351 6.06 -12.82 1.00
C PHE A 351 7.46 -12.19 1.02
N ILE A 352 8.01 -12.00 2.21
CA ILE A 352 9.24 -11.23 2.41
C ILE A 352 10.43 -11.83 1.68
N SER A 353 10.56 -13.16 1.63
CA SER A 353 11.65 -13.81 0.89
C SER A 353 11.62 -13.46 -0.60
N ALA A 354 10.47 -13.58 -1.25
CA ALA A 354 10.30 -13.26 -2.67
C ALA A 354 10.50 -11.76 -2.96
N LEU A 355 10.00 -10.89 -2.07
CA LEU A 355 10.23 -9.45 -2.17
C LEU A 355 11.72 -9.12 -2.08
N GLN A 356 12.42 -9.62 -1.06
CA GLN A 356 13.85 -9.35 -0.90
C GLN A 356 14.67 -9.87 -2.08
N LYS A 357 14.35 -11.04 -2.64
CA LYS A 357 14.98 -11.51 -3.88
C LYS A 357 14.82 -10.54 -5.03
N SER A 358 13.64 -9.93 -5.18
CA SER A 358 13.39 -8.93 -6.22
C SER A 358 14.19 -7.65 -5.97
N ILE A 359 14.29 -7.20 -4.72
CA ILE A 359 15.14 -6.06 -4.33
C ILE A 359 16.61 -6.37 -4.57
N ASP A 360 17.10 -7.56 -4.23
CA ASP A 360 18.48 -7.99 -4.47
C ASP A 360 18.81 -7.98 -5.96
N LYS A 361 17.89 -8.45 -6.82
CA LYS A 361 18.03 -8.38 -8.29
C LYS A 361 18.05 -6.93 -8.80
N LEU A 362 17.23 -6.03 -8.25
CA LEU A 362 17.25 -4.61 -8.62
C LEU A 362 18.52 -3.90 -8.15
N LYS A 363 19.00 -4.20 -6.94
CA LYS A 363 20.29 -3.71 -6.43
C LYS A 363 21.45 -4.16 -7.33
N ALA A 364 21.48 -5.45 -7.70
CA ALA A 364 22.48 -5.99 -8.62
C ALA A 364 22.41 -5.31 -10.00
N PHE A 365 21.19 -5.11 -10.53
CA PHE A 365 20.97 -4.43 -11.80
C PHE A 365 21.45 -2.96 -11.77
N PHE A 366 21.18 -2.23 -10.69
CA PHE A 366 21.72 -0.88 -10.49
C PHE A 366 23.25 -0.90 -10.44
N LYS A 367 23.86 -1.82 -9.67
CA LYS A 367 25.32 -1.95 -9.59
C LYS A 367 25.95 -2.27 -10.94
N GLU A 368 25.28 -3.07 -11.77
CA GLU A 368 25.75 -3.38 -13.12
C GLU A 368 25.67 -2.17 -14.06
N LYS A 369 24.58 -1.39 -14.00
CA LYS A 369 24.27 -0.37 -15.02
C LYS A 369 24.66 1.05 -14.69
N SER A 370 24.78 1.40 -13.41
CA SER A 370 25.23 2.74 -13.01
C SER A 370 26.67 2.99 -13.48
N GLU A 371 26.89 4.16 -14.09
CA GLU A 371 28.16 4.56 -14.71
C GLU A 371 29.18 5.11 -13.69
N TYR A 372 28.77 5.22 -12.41
CA TYR A 372 29.63 5.66 -11.32
C TYR A 372 30.37 4.47 -10.70
N GLU A 373 31.68 4.62 -10.50
CA GLU A 373 32.51 3.62 -9.82
C GLU A 373 32.17 3.52 -8.32
N ASP A 374 31.96 4.66 -7.66
CA ASP A 374 31.61 4.77 -6.24
C ASP A 374 30.09 4.81 -5.99
N LYS A 375 29.32 4.13 -6.85
CA LYS A 375 27.87 4.01 -6.74
C LYS A 375 27.45 3.33 -5.43
N GLU A 376 26.37 3.81 -4.83
CA GLU A 376 25.78 3.27 -3.59
C GLU A 376 24.29 2.98 -3.78
N VAL A 377 23.80 1.92 -3.12
CA VAL A 377 22.38 1.57 -3.17
C VAL A 377 21.90 1.14 -1.80
N TYR A 378 20.76 1.70 -1.42
CA TYR A 378 20.12 1.51 -0.13
C TYR A 378 18.67 1.06 -0.35
N GLN A 379 18.06 0.53 0.71
CA GLN A 379 16.68 0.07 0.71
C GLN A 379 15.90 0.67 1.89
N MET A 380 14.62 0.90 1.66
CA MET A 380 13.66 1.27 2.68
C MET A 380 12.36 0.52 2.44
N PHE A 381 11.90 -0.20 3.45
CA PHE A 381 10.61 -0.88 3.45
C PHE A 381 9.65 -0.22 4.40
N VAL A 382 8.40 -0.08 3.98
CA VAL A 382 7.30 0.39 4.82
C VAL A 382 6.44 -0.80 5.20
N LEU A 383 6.57 -1.27 6.43
CA LEU A 383 5.99 -2.55 6.85
C LEU A 383 5.54 -2.52 8.32
N PRO A 384 4.63 -3.43 8.73
CA PRO A 384 4.32 -3.62 10.14
C PRO A 384 5.52 -4.08 10.98
N VAL A 385 5.66 -3.58 12.21
CA VAL A 385 6.76 -3.88 13.16
C VAL A 385 7.09 -5.36 13.26
N PHE A 386 6.07 -6.23 13.33
CA PHE A 386 6.27 -7.68 13.52
C PHE A 386 6.91 -8.39 12.33
N VAL A 387 6.90 -7.75 11.15
CA VAL A 387 7.53 -8.29 9.93
C VAL A 387 9.04 -8.06 9.95
N GLY A 388 9.50 -7.03 10.69
CA GLY A 388 10.90 -6.60 10.70
C GLY A 388 11.91 -7.71 10.99
N LYS A 389 11.54 -8.71 11.81
CA LYS A 389 12.40 -9.87 12.12
C LYS A 389 12.71 -10.77 10.91
N HIS A 390 11.97 -10.63 9.81
CA HIS A 390 12.16 -11.38 8.57
C HIS A 390 12.93 -10.58 7.52
N LEU A 391 13.15 -9.28 7.74
CA LEU A 391 13.97 -8.45 6.87
C LEU A 391 15.45 -8.65 7.21
N ARG A 392 16.29 -8.53 6.19
CA ARG A 392 17.75 -8.60 6.26
C ARG A 392 18.33 -7.22 6.03
N ASP A 393 19.46 -6.93 6.67
CA ASP A 393 20.29 -5.75 6.38
C ASP A 393 19.51 -4.43 6.45
N VAL A 394 18.66 -4.28 7.47
CA VAL A 394 17.91 -3.04 7.73
C VAL A 394 17.73 -2.82 9.22
N LYS A 395 17.65 -1.56 9.62
CA LYS A 395 17.28 -1.12 10.97
C LYS A 395 15.90 -0.47 10.94
N MET A 396 15.14 -0.62 12.02
CA MET A 396 13.83 0.00 12.15
C MET A 396 13.96 1.41 12.70
N LEU A 397 13.35 2.40 12.03
CA LEU A 397 13.16 3.73 12.58
C LEU A 397 12.01 3.73 13.60
N ASP A 398 12.11 4.57 14.64
CA ASP A 398 11.03 4.72 15.63
C ASP A 398 9.81 5.48 15.06
N TYR A 399 9.96 6.13 13.90
CA TYR A 399 8.91 6.89 13.24
C TYR A 399 7.67 6.04 12.92
N LYS A 400 6.53 6.49 13.41
CA LYS A 400 5.23 5.84 13.25
C LYS A 400 4.57 6.31 11.96
N VAL A 401 4.65 5.47 10.93
CA VAL A 401 4.08 5.76 9.60
C VAL A 401 2.56 5.81 9.68
N THR A 402 1.97 6.87 9.14
CA THR A 402 0.51 7.04 9.10
C THR A 402 0.00 7.26 7.69
N TYR A 403 -1.25 6.84 7.47
CA TYR A 403 -1.92 6.89 6.18
C TYR A 403 -3.20 7.73 6.25
N SER A 404 -3.52 8.47 5.19
CA SER A 404 -4.70 9.34 5.12
C SER A 404 -6.00 8.54 4.95
N ASN A 405 -5.96 7.47 4.16
CA ASN A 405 -7.13 6.65 3.81
C ASN A 405 -7.30 5.39 4.66
N HIS A 406 -6.41 5.12 5.64
CA HIS A 406 -6.53 3.95 6.51
C HIS A 406 -7.21 4.30 7.85
N ARG A 407 -8.39 3.72 8.12
CA ARG A 407 -9.19 3.99 9.34
C ARG A 407 -8.42 3.86 10.68
N VAL A 408 -7.61 2.81 10.82
CA VAL A 408 -6.81 2.54 12.04
C VAL A 408 -5.44 3.22 12.01
N PHE A 409 -4.71 3.13 10.89
CA PHE A 409 -3.33 3.61 10.77
C PHE A 409 -3.21 5.08 10.38
N SER A 410 -4.31 5.83 10.41
CA SER A 410 -4.29 7.30 10.39
C SER A 410 -3.85 7.93 11.71
N ASN A 411 -3.89 7.15 12.81
CA ASN A 411 -3.50 7.57 14.15
C ASN A 411 -2.12 7.00 14.54
N PRO A 412 -1.12 7.84 14.89
CA PRO A 412 0.21 7.42 15.34
C PRO A 412 0.20 6.43 16.51
N ASP A 413 -0.75 6.51 17.44
CA ASP A 413 -0.80 5.62 18.60
C ASP A 413 -1.30 4.20 18.26
N ARG A 414 -1.90 4.04 17.08
CA ARG A 414 -2.50 2.78 16.62
C ARG A 414 -1.76 2.15 15.45
N THR A 415 -0.95 2.93 14.73
CA THR A 415 -0.18 2.40 13.61
C THR A 415 0.92 1.47 14.08
N ILE A 416 0.92 0.28 13.48
CA ILE A 416 1.98 -0.72 13.63
C ILE A 416 3.03 -0.60 12.54
N VAL A 417 2.89 0.36 11.61
CA VAL A 417 3.75 0.48 10.44
C VAL A 417 4.96 1.35 10.77
N ARG A 418 6.14 0.92 10.32
CA ARG A 418 7.43 1.60 10.50
C ARG A 418 8.21 1.58 9.19
N LEU A 419 9.24 2.42 9.15
CA LEU A 419 10.26 2.41 8.11
C LEU A 419 11.40 1.48 8.56
N PHE A 420 11.82 0.57 7.67
CA PHE A 420 12.97 -0.31 7.86
C PHE A 420 13.99 -0.02 6.78
N THR A 421 15.19 0.42 7.15
CA THR A 421 16.18 0.89 6.17
C THR A 421 17.63 0.61 6.58
N ASP A 422 18.51 0.46 5.59
CA ASP A 422 19.98 0.47 5.76
C ASP A 422 20.57 1.88 5.70
N VAL A 423 19.75 2.92 5.46
CA VAL A 423 20.18 4.32 5.57
C VAL A 423 20.49 4.65 7.04
N GLU A 424 21.52 5.47 7.25
CA GLU A 424 21.93 5.89 8.59
C GLU A 424 20.78 6.58 9.33
N GLN A 425 20.50 6.16 10.57
CA GLN A 425 19.29 6.62 11.26
C GLN A 425 19.36 8.09 11.68
N SER A 426 20.57 8.64 11.83
CA SER A 426 20.79 10.06 12.12
C SER A 426 20.34 10.98 10.98
N ASN A 427 20.13 10.44 9.77
CA ASN A 427 19.59 11.19 8.64
C ASN A 427 18.10 11.55 8.84
N PHE A 428 17.38 10.85 9.72
CA PHE A 428 15.95 11.04 9.93
C PHE A 428 15.69 11.83 11.21
N GLU A 429 15.46 13.13 11.04
CA GLU A 429 15.00 14.02 12.11
C GLU A 429 13.50 13.86 12.30
N LEU A 430 13.06 13.54 13.52
CA LEU A 430 11.66 13.27 13.82
C LEU A 430 11.05 14.40 14.69
N PRO A 431 9.76 14.72 14.52
CA PRO A 431 9.16 15.91 15.12
C PRO A 431 8.97 15.80 16.65
N GLU A 432 9.50 16.77 17.38
CA GLU A 432 9.23 16.96 18.80
C GLU A 432 7.78 17.46 19.04
N PRO A 433 7.18 17.23 20.21
CA PRO A 433 7.70 16.52 21.39
C PRO A 433 7.43 15.00 21.38
N TYR A 434 6.88 14.46 20.28
CA TYR A 434 6.53 13.02 20.23
C TYR A 434 7.77 12.14 20.13
N TYR A 435 8.83 12.65 19.49
CA TYR A 435 10.13 12.02 19.41
C TYR A 435 11.16 12.86 20.17
N ARG A 436 12.30 12.24 20.48
CA ARG A 436 13.48 12.89 21.04
C ARG A 436 14.73 12.31 20.40
N TYR A 437 15.80 13.09 20.32
CA TYR A 437 17.10 12.55 19.95
C TYR A 437 17.71 11.78 21.13
N CYS A 438 18.26 10.59 20.87
CA CYS A 438 19.08 9.85 21.81
C CYS A 438 20.53 9.95 21.37
N SER A 439 21.36 10.66 22.15
CA SER A 439 22.80 10.83 21.91
C SER A 439 23.53 9.49 21.86
N GLU A 440 23.28 8.62 22.83
CA GLU A 440 23.93 7.29 22.94
C GLU A 440 23.67 6.41 21.71
N CYS A 441 22.44 6.42 21.19
CA CYS A 441 22.10 5.67 19.98
C CYS A 441 22.29 6.47 18.68
N SER A 442 22.64 7.76 18.77
CA SER A 442 22.75 8.70 17.65
C SER A 442 21.55 8.71 16.70
N ARG A 443 20.32 8.58 17.24
CA ARG A 443 19.08 8.50 16.44
C ARG A 443 17.88 9.10 17.18
N TYR A 444 16.86 9.47 16.44
CA TYR A 444 15.57 9.84 17.02
C TYR A 444 14.79 8.60 17.47
N VAL A 445 14.19 8.69 18.65
CA VAL A 445 13.37 7.65 19.28
C VAL A 445 12.04 8.24 19.75
N VAL A 446 11.03 7.40 19.95
CA VAL A 446 9.79 7.86 20.61
C VAL A 446 10.15 8.42 21.99
N SER A 447 9.55 9.53 22.41
CA SER A 447 9.91 10.21 23.66
C SER A 447 9.87 9.30 24.90
N THR A 448 8.93 8.34 24.93
CA THR A 448 8.78 7.31 25.96
C THR A 448 9.70 6.09 25.83
N ASN A 449 10.51 6.00 24.78
CA ASN A 449 11.49 4.93 24.57
C ASN A 449 12.80 5.30 25.26
N GLU A 450 12.96 4.89 26.52
CA GLU A 450 14.18 5.15 27.30
C GLU A 450 15.37 4.32 26.80
N HIS A 451 16.57 4.90 26.85
CA HIS A 451 17.80 4.16 26.57
C HIS A 451 18.06 3.17 27.70
N CYS A 452 18.46 1.94 27.38
CA CYS A 452 18.89 0.98 28.37
C CYS A 452 20.40 0.84 28.32
N ASP A 453 21.09 1.36 29.33
CA ASP A 453 22.56 1.33 29.40
C ASP A 453 23.10 -0.11 29.40
N MET A 454 22.40 -1.04 30.05
CA MET A 454 22.79 -2.46 30.08
C MET A 454 22.70 -3.17 28.72
N CYS A 455 21.86 -2.66 27.81
CA CYS A 455 21.71 -3.21 26.47
C CYS A 455 22.29 -2.30 25.39
N GLU A 456 22.80 -1.12 25.79
CA GLU A 456 23.32 -0.05 24.93
C GLU A 456 22.37 0.29 23.77
N LYS A 457 21.05 0.29 24.05
CA LYS A 457 20.03 0.57 23.03
C LYS A 457 18.75 1.11 23.62
N CYS A 458 18.01 1.90 22.83
CA CYS A 458 16.60 2.19 23.05
C CYS A 458 15.75 1.00 22.57
N PRO A 459 15.20 0.17 23.48
CA PRO A 459 14.74 -1.16 23.15
C PRO A 459 13.26 -1.25 22.76
N SER A 460 12.49 -0.17 22.90
CA SER A 460 11.06 -0.20 22.59
C SER A 460 10.81 -0.42 21.11
N LEU A 461 9.89 -1.32 20.79
CA LEU A 461 9.46 -1.59 19.41
C LEU A 461 8.12 -0.90 19.08
N ASP A 462 7.26 -0.75 20.07
CA ASP A 462 5.91 -0.16 19.93
C ASP A 462 5.81 1.27 20.47
N GLY A 463 6.92 1.80 20.99
CA GLY A 463 7.00 3.10 21.66
C GLY A 463 6.66 3.04 23.15
N SER A 464 6.27 1.90 23.71
CA SER A 464 6.06 1.77 25.16
C SER A 464 7.39 1.71 25.93
N THR A 465 7.40 2.08 27.21
CA THR A 465 8.56 1.91 28.08
C THR A 465 8.92 0.43 28.23
N TYR A 466 10.19 0.07 28.30
CA TYR A 466 10.66 -1.30 28.55
C TYR A 466 11.54 -1.31 29.81
N LYS A 467 11.70 -2.48 30.43
CA LYS A 467 12.63 -2.67 31.55
C LYS A 467 13.66 -3.74 31.22
N HIS A 468 14.89 -3.59 31.72
CA HIS A 468 15.91 -4.62 31.60
C HIS A 468 15.60 -5.79 32.55
N CYS A 469 15.73 -7.02 32.07
CA CYS A 469 15.75 -8.20 32.92
C CYS A 469 17.16 -8.77 32.97
N PHE A 470 17.83 -8.62 34.12
CA PHE A 470 19.22 -9.07 34.32
C PHE A 470 19.41 -10.57 34.16
N THR A 471 18.39 -11.38 34.45
CA THR A 471 18.48 -12.84 34.30
C THR A 471 18.32 -13.30 32.85
N CYS A 472 17.56 -12.56 32.03
CA CYS A 472 17.41 -12.85 30.60
C CYS A 472 18.35 -12.01 29.74
N GLU A 473 19.12 -11.10 30.35
CA GLU A 473 20.04 -10.16 29.69
C GLU A 473 19.39 -9.42 28.51
N ARG A 474 18.11 -9.06 28.68
CA ARG A 474 17.34 -8.38 27.62
C ARG A 474 16.27 -7.47 28.19
N CYS A 475 15.95 -6.44 27.42
CA CYS A 475 14.81 -5.58 27.68
C CYS A 475 13.49 -6.28 27.35
N VAL A 476 12.52 -6.14 28.24
CA VAL A 476 11.18 -6.73 28.13
C VAL A 476 10.11 -5.69 28.47
N LYS A 477 8.86 -5.96 28.07
CA LYS A 477 7.74 -5.08 28.42
C LYS A 477 7.57 -4.98 29.94
N PRO A 478 7.08 -3.85 30.49
CA PRO A 478 7.05 -3.62 31.95
C PRO A 478 6.23 -4.67 32.71
N LYS A 479 5.15 -5.14 32.08
CA LYS A 479 4.24 -6.17 32.61
C LYS A 479 4.82 -7.59 32.57
N TYR A 480 5.95 -7.82 31.91
CA TYR A 480 6.57 -9.14 31.84
C TYR A 480 7.35 -9.40 33.13
N GLN A 481 7.32 -10.65 33.59
CA GLN A 481 8.05 -11.11 34.76
C GLN A 481 8.92 -12.31 34.38
N HIS A 482 10.13 -12.37 34.94
CA HIS A 482 11.00 -13.53 34.76
C HIS A 482 10.43 -14.72 35.54
N CYS A 483 10.15 -15.82 34.85
CA CYS A 483 9.67 -17.03 35.48
C CYS A 483 10.83 -17.96 35.80
N LYS A 484 11.01 -18.30 37.08
CA LYS A 484 12.06 -19.23 37.53
C LYS A 484 11.92 -20.64 36.94
N LYS A 485 10.71 -21.06 36.55
CA LYS A 485 10.43 -22.41 36.01
C LYS A 485 10.91 -22.57 34.58
N CYS A 486 10.47 -21.70 33.66
CA CYS A 486 10.85 -21.77 32.24
C CYS A 486 12.04 -20.85 31.88
N LYS A 487 12.63 -20.17 32.88
CA LYS A 487 13.77 -19.26 32.73
C LYS A 487 13.58 -18.16 31.69
N CYS A 488 12.33 -17.78 31.42
CA CYS A 488 11.95 -16.81 30.40
C CYS A 488 11.02 -15.72 30.97
N CYS A 489 11.16 -14.50 30.46
CA CYS A 489 10.19 -13.44 30.73
C CYS A 489 8.92 -13.59 29.90
N HIS A 490 7.77 -13.58 30.56
CA HIS A 490 6.45 -13.58 29.93
C HIS A 490 5.41 -12.85 30.81
N LEU A 491 4.20 -12.67 30.30
CA LEU A 491 3.08 -12.16 31.11
C LEU A 491 2.72 -13.14 32.24
N PRO A 492 2.28 -12.66 33.42
CA PRO A 492 1.81 -13.53 34.51
C PRO A 492 0.78 -14.56 34.02
N GLY A 493 0.90 -15.81 34.50
CA GLY A 493 0.01 -16.91 34.13
C GLY A 493 0.28 -17.58 32.77
N ARG A 494 1.31 -17.15 32.01
CA ARG A 494 1.67 -17.74 30.71
C ARG A 494 2.95 -18.57 30.72
N CYS A 495 3.22 -19.27 31.84
CA CYS A 495 4.39 -20.14 31.92
C CYS A 495 4.22 -21.31 30.96
N ASN A 496 5.10 -21.40 29.96
CA ASN A 496 5.15 -22.55 29.06
C ASN A 496 6.11 -23.57 29.70
N SER A 497 5.58 -24.55 30.43
CA SER A 497 6.36 -25.59 31.12
C SER A 497 6.89 -26.68 30.19
N LYS A 498 6.91 -26.43 28.88
CA LYS A 498 7.37 -27.35 27.83
C LYS A 498 8.71 -26.88 27.25
N SER A 499 9.71 -26.68 28.11
CA SER A 499 11.10 -26.44 27.72
C SER A 499 11.99 -27.41 28.46
#